data_AF-A0A429D6B9-F1
#
_entry.id   AF-A0A429D6B9-F1
#
_cell.length_a   1.000
_cell.length_b   1.000
_cell.length_c   1.000
_cell.angle_alpha   90.00
_cell.angle_beta   90.00
_cell.angle_gamma   90.00
#
_symmetry.space_group_name_H-M   'P 1'
#
loop_
_entity.id
_entity.type
_entity.pdbx_description
1 polymer ?
#
loop_
_entity_poly.entity_id
_entity_poly.type
_entity_poly.pdbx_seq_one_letter_code
_entity_poly.pdbx_strand_id
1 'polypeptide(L)' 'MSADRVVQLRWEHRHVAGDGGRAALSYPGISVVRRTEGEIVDRTWIPVGEEPTFADDEALITALHAAWRWTRPAA' A
#
# COMPACT_ATOMS: atom_id res chain seq x y z
N MET A 1 -20.41 -19.14 -0.75
CA MET A 1 -19.28 -18.84 0.16
C MET A 1 -18.67 -17.55 -0.35
N SER A 2 -18.66 -16.49 0.45
CA SER A 2 -18.03 -15.23 0.04
C SER A 2 -16.56 -15.53 -0.25
N ALA A 3 -16.07 -15.22 -1.45
CA ALA A 3 -14.64 -15.23 -1.71
C ALA A 3 -13.99 -14.37 -0.61
N ASP A 4 -13.05 -14.94 0.14
CA ASP A 4 -12.44 -14.26 1.29
C ASP A 4 -11.62 -13.08 0.78
N ARG A 5 -12.21 -11.88 0.85
CA ARG A 5 -11.61 -10.63 0.37
C ARG A 5 -10.96 -9.93 1.55
N VAL A 6 -9.64 -9.84 1.52
CA VAL A 6 -8.83 -9.29 2.62
C VAL A 6 -8.03 -8.09 2.12
N VAL A 7 -7.95 -7.04 2.95
CA VAL A 7 -7.01 -5.93 2.78
C VAL A 7 -5.98 -6.00 3.88
N GLN A 8 -4.71 -6.04 3.52
CA GLN A 8 -3.57 -6.11 4.44
C GLN A 8 -2.73 -4.85 4.32
N LEU A 9 -2.29 -4.34 5.46
CA LEU A 9 -1.33 -3.24 5.56
C LEU A 9 0.03 -3.79 5.97
N ARG A 10 1.10 -3.34 5.32
CA ARG A 10 2.47 -3.72 5.67
C ARG A 10 3.38 -2.51 5.60
N TRP A 11 4.08 -2.22 6.69
CA TRP A 11 5.20 -1.29 6.64
C TRP A 11 6.36 -1.91 5.86
N GLU A 12 6.91 -1.20 4.89
CA GLU A 12 8.02 -1.66 4.08
C GLU A 12 8.87 -0.50 3.55
N HIS A 13 10.15 -0.76 3.37
CA HIS A 13 11.02 0.17 2.67
C HIS A 13 11.11 -0.20 1.20
N ARG A 14 11.09 0.81 0.32
CA ARG A 14 11.45 0.63 -1.10
C ARG A 14 12.80 1.26 -1.37
N HIS A 15 13.66 0.47 -1.99
CA HIS A 15 14.97 0.91 -2.44
C HIS A 15 14.89 1.34 -3.89
N VAL A 16 15.34 2.55 -4.18
CA VAL A 16 15.42 3.09 -5.54
C VAL A 16 16.89 3.27 -5.89
N ALA A 17 17.33 2.65 -6.98
CA ALA A 17 18.69 2.85 -7.49
C ALA A 17 18.83 4.29 -7.99
N GLY A 18 19.86 4.99 -7.50
CA GLY A 18 20.25 6.27 -8.06
C GLY A 18 21.00 6.05 -9.37
N ASP A 19 20.72 6.86 -10.38
CA ASP A 19 21.40 6.74 -11.67
C ASP A 19 22.90 7.07 -11.52
N GLY A 20 23.75 6.36 -12.27
CA GLY A 20 25.20 6.64 -12.34
C GLY A 20 26.05 6.27 -11.11
N GLY A 21 25.66 5.27 -10.31
CA GLY A 21 26.49 4.75 -9.21
C GLY A 21 26.35 5.50 -7.88
N ARG A 22 25.31 6.33 -7.73
CA ARG A 22 24.91 6.87 -6.42
C ARG A 22 24.28 5.78 -5.56
N ALA A 23 24.49 5.88 -4.24
CA ALA A 23 23.93 4.95 -3.26
C ALA A 23 22.41 4.80 -3.43
N ALA A 24 21.90 3.57 -3.31
CA ALA A 24 20.47 3.30 -3.35
C ALA A 24 19.76 4.08 -2.23
N LEU A 25 18.72 4.84 -2.60
CA LEU A 25 17.90 5.59 -1.65
C LEU A 25 16.83 4.65 -1.08
N SER A 26 16.65 4.68 0.24
CA SER A 26 15.65 3.86 0.95
C SER A 26 14.52 4.76 1.41
N TYR A 27 13.29 4.46 0.98
CA TYR A 27 12.10 5.23 1.35
C TYR A 27 11.17 4.38 2.21
N PRO A 28 10.77 4.84 3.39
CA PRO A 28 9.71 4.19 4.16
C PRO A 28 8.37 4.31 3.43
N GLY A 29 7.48 3.37 3.70
CA GLY A 29 6.13 3.43 3.19
C GLY A 29 5.26 2.27 3.64
N ILE A 30 4.00 2.32 3.22
CA ILE A 30 2.99 1.34 3.56
C ILE A 30 2.48 0.70 2.27
N SER A 31 2.58 -0.63 2.20
CA SER A 31 1.92 -1.43 1.18
C SER A 31 0.49 -1.76 1.61
N VAL A 32 -0.48 -1.37 0.77
CA VAL A 32 -1.87 -1.79 0.83
C VAL A 32 -2.05 -2.94 -0.15
N VAL A 33 -2.23 -4.15 0.37
CA VAL A 33 -2.32 -5.38 -0.42
C VAL A 33 -3.75 -5.92 -0.38
N ARG A 34 -4.35 -6.14 -1.55
CA ARG A 34 -5.66 -6.78 -1.68
C ARG A 34 -5.49 -8.25 -2.02
N ARG A 35 -6.22 -9.12 -1.31
CA ARG A 35 -6.21 -10.56 -1.56
C ARG A 35 -7.61 -11.11 -1.76
N THR A 36 -7.73 -12.11 -2.63
CA THR A 36 -8.92 -12.94 -2.79
C THR A 36 -8.51 -14.39 -2.76
N GLU A 37 -9.13 -15.19 -1.90
CA GLU A 37 -8.84 -16.63 -1.81
C GLU A 37 -7.34 -16.92 -1.56
N GLY A 38 -6.67 -16.03 -0.81
CA GLY A 38 -5.24 -16.11 -0.50
C GLY A 38 -4.32 -15.46 -1.55
N GLU A 39 -4.79 -15.25 -2.78
CA GLU A 39 -4.00 -14.68 -3.88
C GLU A 39 -3.97 -13.15 -3.86
N ILE A 40 -2.83 -12.55 -4.20
CA ILE A 40 -2.69 -11.08 -4.31
C ILE A 40 -3.33 -10.64 -5.62
N VAL A 41 -4.39 -9.84 -5.53
CA VAL A 41 -5.08 -9.28 -6.69
C VAL A 41 -4.68 -7.84 -6.99
N ASP A 42 -4.16 -7.11 -5.99
CA ASP A 42 -3.57 -5.79 -6.20
C ASP A 42 -2.62 -5.42 -5.05
N ARG A 43 -1.68 -4.51 -5.36
CA ARG A 43 -0.78 -3.91 -4.39
C ARG A 43 -0.51 -2.45 -4.75
N THR A 44 -0.84 -1.55 -3.83
CA THR A 44 -0.45 -0.14 -3.89
C THR A 44 0.56 0.14 -2.79
N TRP A 45 1.64 0.86 -3.10
CA TRP A 45 2.58 1.32 -2.09
C TRP A 45 2.52 2.83 -1.97
N ILE A 46 2.48 3.30 -0.74
CA ILE A 46 2.33 4.71 -0.38
C ILE A 46 3.62 5.10 0.32
N PRO A 47 4.42 6.02 -0.24
CA PRO A 47 5.58 6.55 0.46
C PRO A 47 5.11 7.26 1.73
N VAL A 48 5.87 7.07 2.81
CA VAL A 48 5.68 7.81 4.06
C VAL A 48 7.01 8.45 4.37
N GLY A 49 7.01 9.76 4.61
CA GLY A 49 8.23 10.47 5.01
C GLY A 49 8.83 9.91 6.31
N GLU A 50 10.09 10.24 6.60
CA GLU A 50 10.71 9.89 7.89
C GLU A 50 9.96 10.52 9.07
N GLU A 51 9.37 11.70 8.85
CA GLU A 51 8.42 12.36 9.74
C GLU A 51 7.06 12.44 9.01
N PRO A 52 6.13 11.50 9.29
CA PRO A 52 4.83 11.45 8.63
C PRO A 52 4.01 12.73 8.86
N THR A 53 3.35 13.18 7.81
CA THR A 53 2.50 14.38 7.81
C THR A 53 1.03 14.03 7.66
N PHE A 54 0.14 14.99 7.91
CA PHE A 54 -1.29 14.83 7.64
C PHE A 54 -1.58 14.51 6.16
N ALA A 55 -0.76 14.98 5.23
CA ALA A 55 -0.92 14.65 3.82
C ALA A 55 -0.66 13.16 3.55
N ASP A 56 0.29 12.55 4.28
CA ASP A 56 0.56 11.12 4.21
C ASP A 56 -0.61 10.30 4.80
N ASP A 57 -1.21 10.78 5.89
CA ASP A 57 -2.41 10.17 6.48
C ASP A 57 -3.58 10.20 5.50
N GLU A 58 -3.87 11.34 4.86
CA GLU A 58 -4.95 11.46 3.88
C GLU A 58 -4.72 10.56 2.65
N ALA A 59 -3.46 10.43 2.21
CA ALA A 59 -3.09 9.50 1.14
C ALA A 59 -3.35 8.03 1.54
N LEU A 60 -2.98 7.65 2.77
CA LEU A 60 -3.25 6.32 3.30
C LEU A 60 -4.74 6.04 3.44
N ILE A 61 -5.50 6.97 4.02
CA ILE A 61 -6.96 6.87 4.19
C ILE A 61 -7.64 6.70 2.83
N THR A 62 -7.25 7.50 1.84
CA THR A 62 -7.81 7.40 0.48
C THR A 62 -7.56 6.04 -0.15
N ALA A 63 -6.33 5.52 -0.04
CA ALA A 63 -5.98 4.21 -0.58
C ALA A 63 -6.70 3.07 0.14
N LEU A 64 -6.81 3.14 1.47
CA LEU A 64 -7.56 2.19 2.29
C LEU A 64 -9.04 2.19 1.94
N HIS A 65 -9.64 3.37 1.82
CA HIS A 65 -11.04 3.51 1.45
C HIS A 65 -11.32 2.90 0.07
N ALA A 66 -10.47 3.15 -0.92
CA ALA A 66 -10.57 2.52 -2.23
C ALA A 66 -10.45 0.99 -2.14
N ALA A 67 -9.49 0.49 -1.35
CA ALA A 67 -9.28 -0.94 -1.18
C ALA A 67 -10.46 -1.65 -0.50
N TRP A 68 -11.08 -1.04 0.51
CA TRP A 68 -12.27 -1.59 1.17
C TRP A 68 -13.54 -1.47 0.34
N ARG A 69 -13.68 -0.45 -0.50
CA ARG A 69 -14.81 -0.41 -1.45
C ARG A 69 -14.79 -1.57 -2.43
N TRP A 70 -13.60 -2.07 -2.76
CA TRP A 70 -13.46 -3.32 -3.52
C TRP A 70 -13.85 -4.57 -2.73
N THR A 71 -13.62 -4.62 -1.41
CA THR A 71 -14.03 -5.79 -0.60
C THR A 71 -15.53 -5.89 -0.41
N ARG A 72 -16.26 -4.78 -0.49
CA ARG A 72 -17.72 -4.77 -0.39
C ARG A 72 -18.36 -5.48 -1.61
N PRO A 73 -19.34 -6.37 -1.39
CA PRO A 73 -20.21 -6.84 -2.46
C PRO A 73 -20.96 -5.63 -3.06
N ALA A 74 -21.24 -5.66 -4.37
CA ALA A 74 -22.24 -4.74 -4.92
C ALA A 74 -23.58 -5.07 -4.25
N ALA A 75 -24.24 -4.05 -3.70
CA ALA A 75 -25.53 -4.18 -3.03
C ALA A 75 -26.64 -4.60 -4.01
#